data_AF-A0A2E9I2F1-F1
#
_entry.id   AF-A0A2E9I2F1-F1
#
_cell.length_a   1.000
_cell.length_b   1.000
_cell.length_c   1.000
_cell.angle_alpha   90.00
_cell.angle_beta   90.00
_cell.angle_gamma   90.00
#
_symmetry.space_group_name_H-M   'P 1'
#
loop_
_entity.id
_entity.type
_entity.pdbx_description
1 polymer ?
#
loop_
_entity_poly.entity_id
_entity_poly.type
_entity_poly.pdbx_seq_one_letter_code
_entity_poly.pdbx_strand_id
1 'polypeptide(L)'
;MAAAPDDARNALAERLLYHTHERPLDRAEQQLLFLGMVREIDLPLNNRLNARAAAAHKSLELVDADAVLGLLPTLESSLDDSTALPWRGSIRHNRIHVGFSLSYVLLLSCLFADQTRFDRAATQILSFASTLPTEELGSGFFRTSANLTKCLGLIALRQARAGNIEEVARIGEVIRAALQLAVMTRELRESFFPLSRNLPRKRLDQSGPLHGVKRSNEFKENMRAHRILACVQDLGDPDTSAADRARTDAKVLSLCVSRAYPGECDAQIARFDALFPPLSDDKAR
;
A
#
# COMPACT_ATOMS: atom_id res chain seq x y z
N MET A 1 17.60 6.44 -36.74
CA MET A 1 17.30 4.99 -36.77
C MET A 1 15.96 4.79 -36.11
N ALA A 2 15.00 4.12 -36.76
CA ALA A 2 13.74 3.74 -36.12
C ALA A 2 14.06 2.72 -35.01
N ALA A 3 13.48 2.91 -33.82
CA ALA A 3 13.63 1.95 -32.72
C ALA A 3 13.08 0.58 -33.17
N ALA A 4 13.70 -0.51 -32.72
CA ALA A 4 13.17 -1.84 -32.98
C ALA A 4 11.72 -1.93 -32.44
N PRO A 5 10.83 -2.73 -33.05
CA PRO A 5 9.43 -2.81 -32.62
C PRO A 5 9.26 -3.10 -31.12
N ASP A 6 10.15 -3.91 -30.55
CA ASP A 6 10.17 -4.22 -29.10
C ASP A 6 10.56 -3.02 -28.23
N ASP A 7 11.50 -2.19 -28.67
CA ASP A 7 11.93 -0.99 -27.95
C ASP A 7 10.83 0.08 -27.93
N ALA A 8 10.13 0.24 -29.07
CA ALA A 8 9.00 1.17 -29.17
C ALA A 8 7.82 0.72 -28.30
N ARG A 9 7.52 -0.58 -28.29
CA ARG A 9 6.49 -1.19 -27.41
C ARG A 9 6.82 -0.97 -25.94
N ASN A 10 8.06 -1.26 -25.54
CA ASN A 10 8.50 -1.11 -24.16
C ASN A 10 8.46 0.35 -23.71
N ALA A 11 8.94 1.27 -24.55
CA ALA A 11 8.87 2.70 -24.27
C ALA A 11 7.42 3.20 -24.13
N LEU A 12 6.49 2.71 -24.95
CA LEU A 12 5.07 3.04 -24.83
C LEU A 12 4.48 2.50 -23.52
N ALA A 13 4.77 1.25 -23.17
CA ALA A 13 4.32 0.65 -21.92
C ALA A 13 4.83 1.43 -20.69
N GLU A 14 6.11 1.82 -20.68
CA GLU A 14 6.67 2.64 -19.60
C GLU A 14 5.99 4.00 -19.50
N ARG A 15 5.77 4.67 -20.64
CA ARG A 15 5.07 5.95 -20.67
C ARG A 15 3.68 5.85 -20.06
N LEU A 16 2.88 4.88 -20.49
CA LEU A 16 1.53 4.68 -20.01
C LEU A 16 1.49 4.22 -18.54
N LEU A 17 2.43 3.37 -18.10
CA LEU A 17 2.50 2.88 -16.72
C LEU A 17 3.01 3.95 -15.75
N TYR A 18 3.94 4.81 -16.16
CA TYR A 18 4.63 5.71 -15.23
C TYR A 18 4.23 7.18 -15.35
N HIS A 19 3.58 7.58 -16.44
CA HIS A 19 3.13 8.95 -16.68
C HIS A 19 1.59 9.01 -16.75
N THR A 20 0.97 9.43 -15.66
CA THR A 20 -0.49 9.50 -15.53
C THR A 20 -1.16 10.40 -16.56
N HIS A 21 -0.48 11.44 -17.03
CA HIS A 21 -0.99 12.38 -18.03
C HIS A 21 -1.01 11.81 -19.45
N GLU A 22 -0.36 10.66 -19.67
CA GLU A 22 -0.32 9.99 -20.97
C GLU A 22 -1.40 8.90 -21.11
N ARG A 23 -2.17 8.65 -20.04
CA ARG A 23 -3.21 7.64 -20.01
C ARG A 23 -4.53 8.18 -20.56
N PRO A 24 -5.45 7.31 -21.01
CA PRO A 24 -6.83 7.70 -21.27
C PRO A 24 -7.45 8.40 -20.04
N LEU A 25 -8.33 9.38 -20.27
CA LEU A 25 -8.99 10.10 -19.16
C LEU A 25 -10.03 9.23 -18.46
N ASP A 26 -10.71 8.37 -19.22
CA ASP A 26 -11.72 7.47 -18.69
C ASP A 26 -11.11 6.31 -17.88
N ARG A 27 -11.75 5.96 -16.76
CA ARG A 27 -11.23 4.95 -15.83
C ARG A 27 -11.41 3.53 -16.38
N ALA A 28 -12.51 3.25 -17.08
CA ALA A 28 -12.75 1.95 -17.70
C ALA A 28 -11.77 1.72 -18.86
N GLU A 29 -11.48 2.76 -19.65
CA GLU A 29 -10.43 2.70 -20.67
C GLU A 29 -9.04 2.43 -20.06
N GLN A 30 -8.70 3.07 -18.93
CA GLN A 30 -7.47 2.75 -18.19
C GLN A 30 -7.44 1.30 -17.68
N GLN A 31 -8.57 0.77 -17.18
CA GLN A 31 -8.67 -0.62 -16.74
C GLN A 31 -8.40 -1.58 -17.90
N LEU A 32 -9.08 -1.39 -19.03
CA LEU A 32 -8.90 -2.20 -20.24
C LEU A 32 -7.46 -2.14 -20.76
N LEU A 33 -6.85 -0.95 -20.75
CA LEU A 33 -5.44 -0.76 -21.13
C LEU A 33 -4.51 -1.64 -20.27
N PHE A 34 -4.64 -1.57 -18.95
CA PHE A 34 -3.76 -2.34 -18.06
C PHE A 34 -4.06 -3.83 -18.08
N LEU A 35 -5.33 -4.24 -18.19
CA LEU A 35 -5.70 -5.64 -18.41
C LEU A 35 -5.11 -6.19 -19.72
N GLY A 36 -5.07 -5.37 -20.77
CA GLY A 36 -4.35 -5.68 -22.01
C GLY A 36 -2.86 -5.92 -21.76
N MET A 37 -2.19 -4.99 -21.08
CA MET A 37 -0.76 -5.12 -20.74
C MET A 37 -0.45 -6.35 -19.86
N VAL A 38 -1.37 -6.78 -18.99
CA VAL A 38 -1.18 -7.99 -18.16
C VAL A 38 -1.08 -9.26 -19.03
N ARG A 39 -1.74 -9.27 -20.20
CA ARG A 39 -1.70 -10.40 -21.15
C ARG A 39 -0.43 -10.43 -22.00
N GLU A 40 0.33 -9.33 -22.03
CA GLU A 40 1.57 -9.21 -22.80
C GLU A 40 2.76 -9.83 -22.07
N ILE A 41 3.22 -10.99 -22.54
CA ILE A 41 4.28 -11.79 -21.89
C ILE A 41 5.68 -11.16 -22.09
N ASP A 42 5.88 -10.45 -23.22
CA ASP A 42 7.18 -9.91 -23.66
C ASP A 42 7.59 -8.61 -22.97
N LEU A 43 6.75 -8.08 -22.08
CA LEU A 43 7.12 -6.90 -21.30
C LEU A 43 8.22 -7.24 -20.28
N PRO A 44 9.16 -6.32 -20.03
CA PRO A 44 10.11 -6.42 -18.94
C PRO A 44 9.41 -6.70 -17.60
N LEU A 45 10.05 -7.46 -16.71
CA LEU A 45 9.46 -7.94 -15.45
C LEU A 45 8.85 -6.79 -14.62
N ASN A 46 9.57 -5.68 -14.47
CA ASN A 46 9.10 -4.47 -13.78
C ASN A 46 7.79 -3.93 -14.39
N ASN A 47 7.68 -3.88 -15.72
CA ASN A 47 6.51 -3.38 -16.41
C ASN A 47 5.32 -4.33 -16.24
N ARG A 48 5.54 -5.64 -16.31
CA ARG A 48 4.50 -6.65 -16.03
C ARG A 48 3.95 -6.53 -14.61
N LEU A 49 4.82 -6.44 -13.61
CA LEU A 49 4.42 -6.30 -12.22
C LEU A 49 3.65 -5.00 -11.95
N ASN A 50 4.13 -3.88 -12.51
CA ASN A 50 3.42 -2.60 -12.41
C ASN A 50 2.08 -2.62 -13.17
N ALA A 51 1.98 -3.31 -14.32
CA ALA A 51 0.74 -3.46 -15.06
C ALA A 51 -0.30 -4.27 -14.27
N ARG A 52 0.10 -5.38 -13.65
CA ARG A 52 -0.76 -6.17 -12.75
C ARG A 52 -1.27 -5.33 -11.58
N ALA A 53 -0.37 -4.57 -10.94
CA ALA A 53 -0.76 -3.66 -9.85
C ALA A 53 -1.72 -2.57 -10.32
N ALA A 54 -1.47 -1.96 -11.49
CA ALA A 54 -2.31 -0.91 -12.06
C ALA A 54 -3.69 -1.43 -12.48
N ALA A 55 -3.75 -2.61 -13.11
CA ALA A 55 -5.00 -3.27 -13.50
C ALA A 55 -5.87 -3.60 -12.28
N ALA A 56 -5.27 -4.15 -11.23
CA ALA A 56 -5.98 -4.44 -9.98
C ALA A 56 -6.48 -3.17 -9.30
N HIS A 57 -5.64 -2.13 -9.23
CA HIS A 57 -6.04 -0.82 -8.71
C HIS A 57 -7.26 -0.25 -9.45
N LYS A 58 -7.25 -0.26 -10.79
CA LYS A 58 -8.35 0.28 -11.58
C LYS A 58 -9.62 -0.56 -11.47
N SER A 59 -9.48 -1.88 -11.41
CA SER A 59 -10.63 -2.78 -11.22
C SER A 59 -11.28 -2.58 -9.85
N LEU A 60 -10.46 -2.37 -8.79
CA LEU A 60 -10.96 -2.00 -7.46
C LEU A 60 -11.64 -0.61 -7.46
N GLU A 61 -11.08 0.38 -8.15
CA GLU A 61 -11.69 1.72 -8.29
C GLU A 61 -13.05 1.68 -9.01
N LEU A 62 -13.22 0.76 -9.96
CA LEU A 62 -14.46 0.57 -10.72
C LEU A 62 -15.43 -0.41 -10.04
N VAL A 63 -15.03 -1.03 -8.93
CA VAL A 63 -15.83 -2.04 -8.22
C VAL A 63 -16.16 -3.23 -9.15
N ASP A 64 -15.22 -3.60 -10.01
CA ASP A 64 -15.36 -4.71 -10.96
C ASP A 64 -14.86 -6.01 -10.32
N ALA A 65 -15.77 -6.77 -9.71
CA ALA A 65 -15.46 -8.00 -8.99
C ALA A 65 -14.89 -9.09 -9.90
N ASP A 66 -15.40 -9.22 -11.13
CA ASP A 66 -14.99 -10.26 -12.07
C ASP A 66 -13.56 -10.02 -12.55
N ALA A 67 -13.21 -8.77 -12.90
CA ALA A 67 -11.85 -8.43 -13.28
C ALA A 67 -10.86 -8.61 -12.12
N VAL A 68 -11.25 -8.24 -10.89
CA VAL A 68 -10.42 -8.48 -9.70
C VAL A 68 -10.21 -9.98 -9.47
N LEU A 69 -11.26 -10.78 -9.55
CA LEU A 69 -11.19 -12.23 -9.38
C LEU A 69 -10.27 -12.87 -10.43
N GLY A 70 -10.36 -12.43 -11.68
CA GLY A 70 -9.47 -12.88 -12.77
C GLY A 70 -7.99 -12.51 -12.58
N LEU A 71 -7.70 -11.42 -11.87
CA LEU A 71 -6.33 -10.97 -11.60
C LEU A 71 -5.67 -11.70 -10.42
N LEU A 72 -6.45 -12.17 -9.44
CA LEU A 72 -5.94 -12.76 -8.19
C LEU A 72 -4.84 -13.82 -8.38
N PRO A 73 -4.98 -14.82 -9.27
CA PRO A 73 -3.92 -15.82 -9.49
C PRO A 73 -2.58 -15.20 -9.90
N THR A 74 -2.62 -14.14 -10.72
CA THR A 74 -1.40 -13.46 -11.16
C THR A 74 -0.83 -12.54 -10.09
N LEU A 75 -1.67 -11.94 -9.24
CA LEU A 75 -1.22 -11.11 -8.12
C LEU A 75 -0.52 -11.96 -7.05
N GLU A 76 -1.02 -13.16 -6.77
CA GLU A 76 -0.43 -14.10 -5.80
C GLU A 76 1.02 -14.48 -6.19
N SER A 77 1.29 -14.71 -7.48
CA SER A 77 2.65 -15.01 -7.94
C SER A 77 3.54 -13.76 -8.05
N SER A 78 2.95 -12.58 -8.19
CA SER A 78 3.69 -11.34 -8.45
C SER A 78 4.56 -10.89 -7.28
N LEU A 79 4.19 -11.22 -6.04
CA LEU A 79 4.99 -10.83 -4.88
C LEU A 79 6.33 -11.57 -4.86
N ASP A 80 6.32 -12.86 -5.16
CA ASP A 80 7.52 -13.69 -5.30
C ASP A 80 8.36 -13.22 -6.49
N ASP A 81 7.72 -12.97 -7.64
CA ASP A 81 8.38 -12.40 -8.83
C ASP A 81 9.10 -11.07 -8.51
N SER A 82 8.53 -10.24 -7.64
CA SER A 82 9.10 -8.93 -7.28
C SER A 82 10.44 -9.05 -6.55
N THR A 83 10.78 -10.23 -6.02
CA THR A 83 12.05 -10.46 -5.31
C THR A 83 13.26 -10.37 -6.22
N ALA A 84 13.08 -10.57 -7.53
CA ALA A 84 14.11 -10.42 -8.56
C ALA A 84 14.41 -8.94 -8.91
N LEU A 85 13.61 -8.00 -8.43
CA LEU A 85 13.87 -6.57 -8.62
C LEU A 85 14.96 -6.07 -7.65
N PRO A 86 15.75 -5.06 -8.05
CA PRO A 86 16.75 -4.48 -7.17
C PRO A 86 16.11 -3.70 -6.01
N TRP A 87 16.76 -3.70 -4.84
CA TRP A 87 16.33 -2.90 -3.68
C TRP A 87 16.48 -1.39 -3.88
N ARG A 88 17.48 -0.98 -4.68
CA ARG A 88 17.85 0.43 -4.93
C ARG A 88 17.60 0.79 -6.39
N GLY A 89 17.48 2.09 -6.66
CA GLY A 89 17.26 2.63 -8.00
C GLY A 89 15.97 3.44 -8.11
N SER A 90 15.50 3.62 -9.34
CA SER A 90 14.24 4.33 -9.63
C SER A 90 13.09 3.70 -8.85
N ILE A 91 12.27 4.55 -8.22
CA ILE A 91 11.16 4.12 -7.36
C ILE A 91 10.25 3.14 -8.11
N ARG A 92 9.95 3.40 -9.39
CA ARG A 92 9.06 2.55 -10.20
C ARG A 92 9.64 1.17 -10.56
N HIS A 93 10.94 0.98 -10.33
CA HIS A 93 11.72 -0.17 -10.75
C HIS A 93 12.29 -0.98 -9.59
N ASN A 94 12.13 -0.49 -8.36
CA ASN A 94 12.69 -1.15 -7.19
C ASN A 94 11.69 -2.10 -6.53
N ARG A 95 12.23 -3.11 -5.87
CA ARG A 95 11.50 -4.16 -5.14
C ARG A 95 10.53 -3.59 -4.10
N ILE A 96 10.90 -2.51 -3.43
CA ILE A 96 10.12 -1.91 -2.34
C ILE A 96 8.80 -1.35 -2.86
N HIS A 97 8.86 -0.44 -3.82
CA HIS A 97 7.67 0.23 -4.37
C HIS A 97 6.74 -0.78 -5.03
N VAL A 98 7.30 -1.66 -5.86
CA VAL A 98 6.54 -2.66 -6.60
C VAL A 98 5.94 -3.68 -5.64
N GLY A 99 6.73 -4.25 -4.74
CA GLY A 99 6.27 -5.21 -3.74
C GLY A 99 5.20 -4.64 -2.80
N PHE A 100 5.33 -3.39 -2.35
CA PHE A 100 4.30 -2.74 -1.52
C PHE A 100 3.02 -2.43 -2.30
N SER A 101 3.14 -2.05 -3.57
CA SER A 101 1.97 -1.82 -4.43
C SER A 101 1.23 -3.14 -4.68
N LEU A 102 1.96 -4.21 -4.98
CA LEU A 102 1.42 -5.56 -5.17
C LEU A 102 0.78 -6.11 -3.89
N SER A 103 1.45 -5.97 -2.74
CA SER A 103 0.89 -6.38 -1.44
C SER A 103 -0.46 -5.70 -1.18
N TYR A 104 -0.53 -4.40 -1.46
CA TYR A 104 -1.74 -3.61 -1.26
C TYR A 104 -2.88 -4.05 -2.16
N VAL A 105 -2.63 -4.18 -3.46
CA VAL A 105 -3.71 -4.62 -4.36
C VAL A 105 -4.08 -6.08 -4.17
N LEU A 106 -3.15 -6.96 -3.82
CA LEU A 106 -3.43 -8.37 -3.54
C LEU A 106 -4.36 -8.49 -2.34
N LEU A 107 -4.01 -7.88 -1.21
CA LEU A 107 -4.81 -7.97 0.00
C LEU A 107 -6.21 -7.37 -0.20
N LEU A 108 -6.30 -6.19 -0.83
CA LEU A 108 -7.59 -5.57 -1.15
C LEU A 108 -8.40 -6.40 -2.14
N SER A 109 -7.76 -7.07 -3.10
CA SER A 109 -8.45 -7.95 -4.05
C SER A 109 -9.03 -9.17 -3.35
N CYS A 110 -8.30 -9.78 -2.41
CA CYS A 110 -8.85 -10.86 -1.59
C CYS A 110 -10.04 -10.37 -0.77
N LEU A 111 -9.90 -9.21 -0.11
CA LEU A 111 -11.00 -8.62 0.66
C LEU A 111 -12.25 -8.38 -0.20
N PHE A 112 -12.07 -7.85 -1.41
CA PHE A 112 -13.17 -7.44 -2.27
C PHE A 112 -13.83 -8.60 -3.01
N ALA A 113 -13.05 -9.55 -3.55
CA ALA A 113 -13.56 -10.56 -4.50
C ALA A 113 -13.48 -12.00 -3.98
N ASP A 114 -12.50 -12.35 -3.14
CA ASP A 114 -12.35 -13.72 -2.61
C ASP A 114 -11.57 -13.74 -1.28
N GLN A 115 -12.33 -13.66 -0.18
CA GLN A 115 -11.76 -13.60 1.16
C GLN A 115 -11.09 -14.89 1.61
N THR A 116 -11.42 -16.03 0.98
CA THR A 116 -10.84 -17.32 1.36
C THR A 116 -9.32 -17.34 1.14
N ARG A 117 -8.82 -16.44 0.27
CA ARG A 117 -7.40 -16.25 -0.02
C ARG A 117 -6.69 -15.27 0.92
N PHE A 118 -7.42 -14.59 1.81
CA PHE A 118 -6.85 -13.53 2.65
C PHE A 118 -5.69 -14.03 3.50
N ASP A 119 -5.84 -15.17 4.18
CA ASP A 119 -4.82 -15.67 5.11
C ASP A 119 -3.53 -16.04 4.36
N ARG A 120 -3.65 -16.64 3.18
CA ARG A 120 -2.50 -16.92 2.30
C ARG A 120 -1.81 -15.63 1.85
N ALA A 121 -2.58 -14.64 1.38
CA ALA A 121 -2.03 -13.34 0.99
C ALA A 121 -1.34 -12.63 2.18
N ALA A 122 -1.94 -12.70 3.37
CA ALA A 122 -1.37 -12.16 4.60
C ALA A 122 -0.02 -12.81 4.92
N THR A 123 0.08 -14.13 4.86
CA THR A 123 1.35 -14.85 5.06
C THR A 123 2.42 -14.40 4.05
N GLN A 124 2.08 -14.27 2.77
CA GLN A 124 3.01 -13.81 1.74
C GLN A 124 3.49 -12.37 2.02
N ILE A 125 2.58 -11.46 2.40
CA ILE A 125 2.89 -10.06 2.70
C ILE A 125 3.76 -9.95 3.95
N LEU A 126 3.46 -10.71 5.01
CA LEU A 126 4.28 -10.75 6.22
C LEU A 126 5.69 -11.27 5.91
N SER A 127 5.79 -12.38 5.16
CA SER A 127 7.07 -12.92 4.71
C SER A 127 7.85 -11.88 3.91
N PHE A 128 7.21 -11.17 2.99
CA PHE A 128 7.87 -10.10 2.22
C PHE A 128 8.33 -8.95 3.13
N ALA A 129 7.49 -8.50 4.05
CA ALA A 129 7.80 -7.41 4.98
C ALA A 129 8.97 -7.75 5.92
N SER A 130 9.09 -9.01 6.35
CA SER A 130 10.21 -9.49 7.16
C SER A 130 11.55 -9.51 6.40
N THR A 131 11.54 -9.42 5.07
CA THR A 131 12.78 -9.30 4.26
C THR A 131 13.23 -7.87 4.03
N LEU A 132 12.55 -6.88 4.61
CA LEU A 132 12.96 -5.48 4.47
C LEU A 132 14.36 -5.28 5.03
N PRO A 133 15.27 -4.65 4.27
CA PRO A 133 16.61 -4.39 4.76
C PRO A 133 16.55 -3.39 5.93
N THR A 134 17.50 -3.55 6.84
CA THR A 134 17.66 -2.71 8.03
C THR A 134 18.42 -1.41 7.75
N GLU A 135 19.04 -1.30 6.57
CA GLU A 135 19.75 -0.11 6.11
C GLU A 135 18.81 0.94 5.52
N GLU A 136 19.31 2.17 5.38
CA GLU A 136 18.58 3.26 4.73
C GLU A 136 18.11 2.89 3.33
N LEU A 137 16.80 3.03 3.12
CA LEU A 137 16.15 2.81 1.85
C LEU A 137 15.94 4.13 1.12
N GLY A 138 16.13 4.12 -0.20
CA GLY A 138 15.98 5.33 -1.02
C GLY A 138 14.56 5.92 -0.98
N SER A 139 14.41 7.13 -1.52
CA SER A 139 13.16 7.92 -1.46
C SER A 139 11.85 7.22 -1.90
N GLY A 140 11.95 6.09 -2.61
CA GLY A 140 10.81 5.24 -2.95
C GLY A 140 10.12 4.64 -1.74
N PHE A 141 10.88 4.24 -0.72
CA PHE A 141 10.34 3.62 0.48
C PHE A 141 9.35 4.53 1.22
N PHE A 142 9.72 5.79 1.48
CA PHE A 142 8.82 6.75 2.15
C PHE A 142 7.51 7.00 1.39
N ARG A 143 7.53 6.93 0.05
CA ARG A 143 6.34 7.18 -0.79
C ARG A 143 5.35 6.02 -0.77
N THR A 144 5.82 4.80 -0.52
CA THR A 144 4.99 3.59 -0.57
C THR A 144 4.88 2.85 0.75
N SER A 145 5.63 3.21 1.78
CA SER A 145 5.54 2.63 3.12
C SER A 145 4.11 2.61 3.64
N ALA A 146 3.33 3.65 3.33
CA ALA A 146 1.90 3.70 3.66
C ALA A 146 1.11 2.52 3.08
N ASN A 147 1.41 2.04 1.87
CA ASN A 147 0.73 0.88 1.30
C ASN A 147 1.01 -0.39 2.12
N LEU A 148 2.27 -0.63 2.48
CA LEU A 148 2.63 -1.77 3.33
C LEU A 148 1.96 -1.67 4.70
N THR A 149 2.06 -0.51 5.37
CA THR A 149 1.49 -0.38 6.72
C THR A 149 -0.02 -0.56 6.74
N LYS A 150 -0.73 -0.11 5.70
CA LYS A 150 -2.18 -0.36 5.58
C LYS A 150 -2.48 -1.86 5.45
N CYS A 151 -1.68 -2.62 4.70
CA CYS A 151 -1.82 -4.08 4.63
C CYS A 151 -1.61 -4.72 5.99
N LEU A 152 -0.49 -4.39 6.65
CA LEU A 152 -0.13 -4.93 7.95
C LEU A 152 -1.18 -4.59 9.02
N GLY A 153 -1.77 -3.40 8.97
CA GLY A 153 -2.89 -3.02 9.85
C GLY A 153 -4.13 -3.89 9.67
N LEU A 154 -4.51 -4.20 8.42
CA LEU A 154 -5.64 -5.08 8.12
C LEU A 154 -5.37 -6.52 8.57
N ILE A 155 -4.14 -7.00 8.37
CA ILE A 155 -3.73 -8.33 8.83
C ILE A 155 -3.77 -8.39 10.35
N ALA A 156 -3.18 -7.41 11.05
CA ALA A 156 -3.18 -7.35 12.51
C ALA A 156 -4.60 -7.27 13.08
N LEU A 157 -5.49 -6.50 12.44
CA LEU A 157 -6.90 -6.45 12.83
C LEU A 157 -7.57 -7.84 12.76
N ARG A 158 -7.34 -8.59 11.69
CA ARG A 158 -7.86 -9.96 11.57
C ARG A 158 -7.30 -10.88 12.66
N GLN A 159 -6.01 -10.76 12.97
CA GLN A 159 -5.37 -11.55 14.03
C GLN A 159 -5.90 -11.20 15.42
N ALA A 160 -6.14 -9.91 15.70
CA ALA A 160 -6.76 -9.46 16.94
C ALA A 160 -8.15 -10.09 17.12
N ARG A 161 -8.96 -10.12 16.05
CA ARG A 161 -10.28 -10.77 16.07
C ARG A 161 -10.19 -12.27 16.33
N ALA A 162 -9.18 -12.94 15.79
CA ALA A 162 -8.94 -14.36 16.05
C ALA A 162 -8.40 -14.64 17.48
N GLY A 163 -8.14 -13.59 18.29
CA GLY A 163 -7.54 -13.72 19.62
C GLY A 163 -6.02 -13.95 19.61
N ASN A 164 -5.36 -13.76 18.47
CA ASN A 164 -3.93 -14.03 18.29
C ASN A 164 -3.07 -12.82 18.69
N ILE A 165 -3.10 -12.45 19.97
CA ILE A 165 -2.46 -11.21 20.48
C ILE A 165 -0.96 -11.16 20.23
N GLU A 166 -0.25 -12.29 20.34
CA GLU A 166 1.18 -12.37 20.03
C GLU A 166 1.50 -11.99 18.58
N GLU A 167 0.66 -12.44 17.64
CA GLU A 167 0.82 -12.12 16.23
C GLU A 167 0.55 -10.63 15.97
N VAL A 168 -0.46 -10.05 16.64
CA VAL A 168 -0.73 -8.61 16.59
C VAL A 168 0.50 -7.80 17.04
N ALA A 169 1.14 -8.22 18.14
CA ALA A 169 2.35 -7.58 18.64
C ALA A 169 3.50 -7.65 17.64
N ARG A 170 3.77 -8.84 17.06
CA ARG A 170 4.79 -9.04 16.01
C ARG A 170 4.54 -8.13 14.81
N ILE A 171 3.30 -8.06 14.32
CA ILE A 171 2.95 -7.18 13.20
C ILE A 171 3.14 -5.71 13.56
N GLY A 172 2.80 -5.33 14.80
CA GLY A 172 3.02 -3.98 15.31
C GLY A 172 4.50 -3.55 15.32
N GLU A 173 5.41 -4.48 15.61
CA GLU A 173 6.86 -4.25 15.53
C GLU A 173 7.32 -4.03 14.09
N VAL A 174 6.83 -4.84 13.14
CA VAL A 174 7.13 -4.67 11.70
C VAL A 174 6.63 -3.31 11.21
N ILE A 175 5.42 -2.91 11.60
CA ILE A 175 4.87 -1.58 11.27
C ILE A 175 5.75 -0.47 11.83
N ARG A 176 6.17 -0.58 13.10
CA ARG A 176 7.02 0.42 13.76
C ARG A 176 8.37 0.56 13.07
N ALA A 177 9.03 -0.57 12.76
CA ALA A 177 10.31 -0.58 12.05
C ALA A 177 10.17 0.06 10.66
N ALA A 178 9.12 -0.28 9.91
CA ALA A 178 8.86 0.32 8.61
C ALA A 178 8.63 1.85 8.70
N LEU A 179 7.93 2.32 9.73
CA LEU A 179 7.69 3.76 9.91
C LEU A 179 8.94 4.52 10.35
N GLN A 180 9.74 3.94 11.24
CA GLN A 180 11.04 4.51 11.64
C GLN A 180 11.95 4.67 10.43
N LEU A 181 12.06 3.64 9.59
CA LEU A 181 12.84 3.70 8.36
C LEU A 181 12.33 4.80 7.41
N ALA A 182 11.01 4.99 7.32
CA ALA A 182 10.39 6.01 6.48
C ALA A 182 10.73 7.44 6.98
N VAL A 183 10.67 7.66 8.30
CA VAL A 183 11.04 8.93 8.93
C VAL A 183 12.52 9.21 8.73
N MET A 184 13.41 8.24 8.98
CA MET A 184 14.85 8.38 8.79
C MET A 184 15.20 8.76 7.35
N THR A 185 14.65 8.06 6.35
CA THR A 185 14.85 8.41 4.93
C THR A 185 14.40 9.84 4.62
N ARG A 186 13.32 10.34 5.27
CA ARG A 186 12.86 11.72 5.08
C ARG A 186 13.79 12.72 5.72
N GLU A 187 14.17 12.52 6.98
CA GLU A 187 15.07 13.41 7.71
C GLU A 187 16.44 13.49 7.03
N LEU A 188 16.96 12.36 6.54
CA LEU A 188 18.18 12.33 5.73
C LEU A 188 17.96 13.09 4.43
N ARG A 189 16.84 12.88 3.71
CA ARG A 189 16.55 13.69 2.52
C ARG A 189 16.48 15.19 2.85
N GLU A 190 15.82 15.60 3.91
CA GLU A 190 15.71 17.02 4.31
C GLU A 190 17.03 17.58 4.84
N SER A 191 17.92 16.74 5.38
CA SER A 191 19.25 17.11 5.91
C SER A 191 20.36 17.07 4.85
N PHE A 192 20.23 16.26 3.79
CA PHE A 192 21.17 16.18 2.67
C PHE A 192 20.74 17.04 1.46
N PHE A 193 19.46 17.37 1.29
CA PHE A 193 19.00 18.32 0.27
C PHE A 193 19.22 19.84 0.54
N PRO A 194 19.72 20.34 1.69
CA PRO A 194 20.16 21.73 1.79
C PRO A 194 21.48 22.01 1.06
N LEU A 195 22.24 20.99 0.62
CA LEU A 195 23.51 21.17 -0.08
C LEU A 195 23.39 21.33 -1.61
N SER A 196 22.18 21.27 -2.17
CA SER A 196 21.95 21.50 -3.62
C SER A 196 21.22 22.80 -3.96
N ARG A 197 20.96 23.68 -2.98
CA ARG A 197 20.42 25.03 -3.23
C ARG A 197 21.48 26.10 -2.93
N ASN A 198 22.46 26.18 -3.81
CA ASN A 198 23.12 27.44 -4.15
C ASN A 198 22.12 28.36 -4.88
N LEU A 199 21.07 28.79 -4.18
CA LEU A 199 20.24 29.94 -4.57
C LEU A 199 20.10 30.85 -3.34
N PRO A 200 20.13 32.19 -3.52
CA PRO A 200 20.63 33.09 -2.50
C PRO A 200 19.79 33.10 -1.21
N ARG A 201 20.46 32.84 -0.10
CA ARG A 201 19.97 33.01 1.27
C ARG A 201 19.62 34.47 1.53
N LYS A 202 18.34 34.80 1.57
CA LYS A 202 17.81 35.88 2.42
C LYS A 202 16.42 35.49 2.91
N ARG A 203 16.22 35.60 4.23
CA ARG A 203 15.06 35.20 5.05
C ARG A 203 15.11 33.76 5.61
N LEU A 204 16.18 33.47 6.33
CA LEU A 204 16.14 32.54 7.46
C LEU A 204 16.50 33.36 8.70
N ASP A 205 15.62 34.29 9.04
CA ASP A 205 15.61 34.96 10.33
C ASP A 205 14.21 35.55 10.47
N GLN A 206 13.33 34.80 11.13
CA GLN A 206 12.33 35.29 12.10
C GLN A 206 11.33 34.18 12.46
N SER A 207 11.39 33.82 13.74
CA SER A 207 10.34 33.27 14.63
C SER A 207 9.73 31.88 14.40
N GLY A 208 10.08 30.95 15.31
CA GLY A 208 9.09 30.14 16.04
C GLY A 208 8.80 28.71 15.56
N PRO A 209 8.24 27.86 16.45
CA PRO A 209 8.31 26.40 16.37
C PRO A 209 7.34 25.87 15.30
N LEU A 210 7.86 25.15 14.30
CA LEU A 210 7.15 24.19 13.42
C LEU A 210 5.76 24.62 12.87
N HIS A 211 5.46 25.91 12.79
CA HIS A 211 4.26 26.44 12.14
C HIS A 211 4.64 26.90 10.74
N GLY A 212 4.53 26.00 9.76
CA GLY A 212 4.68 26.41 8.36
C GLY A 212 5.02 25.30 7.38
N VAL A 213 5.42 24.10 7.85
CA VAL A 213 5.62 22.97 6.93
C VAL A 213 4.25 22.52 6.45
N LYS A 214 3.87 22.88 5.21
CA LYS A 214 2.83 22.18 4.47
C LYS A 214 3.19 20.69 4.48
N ARG A 215 2.60 19.94 5.41
CA ARG A 215 2.80 18.49 5.54
C ARG A 215 2.42 17.88 4.20
N SER A 216 3.41 17.32 3.50
CA SER A 216 3.17 16.66 2.21
C SER A 216 2.14 15.55 2.40
N ASN A 217 1.40 15.20 1.33
CA ASN A 217 0.38 14.16 1.42
C ASN A 217 0.99 12.83 1.89
N GLU A 218 2.25 12.54 1.51
CA GLU A 218 3.00 11.37 1.95
C GLU A 218 3.25 11.34 3.47
N PHE A 219 3.54 12.49 4.09
CA PHE A 219 3.66 12.55 5.55
C PHE A 219 2.32 12.30 6.25
N LYS A 220 1.22 12.85 5.70
CA LYS A 220 -0.11 12.57 6.24
C LYS A 220 -0.45 11.09 6.16
N GLU A 221 -0.12 10.42 5.06
CA GLU A 221 -0.30 8.98 4.89
C GLU A 221 0.53 8.15 5.88
N ASN A 222 1.80 8.51 6.11
CA ASN A 222 2.62 7.83 7.12
C ASN A 222 2.11 8.09 8.56
N MET A 223 1.59 9.29 8.85
CA MET A 223 0.93 9.55 10.13
C MET A 223 -0.38 8.77 10.30
N ARG A 224 -1.11 8.48 9.21
CA ARG A 224 -2.28 7.56 9.24
C ARG A 224 -1.84 6.15 9.59
N ALA A 225 -0.72 5.69 9.06
CA ALA A 225 -0.09 4.43 9.40
C ALA A 225 0.30 4.32 10.89
N HIS A 226 0.85 5.37 11.51
CA HIS A 226 1.03 5.41 12.97
C HIS A 226 -0.28 5.32 13.76
N ARG A 227 -1.35 5.95 13.26
CA ARG A 227 -2.68 5.87 13.89
C ARG A 227 -3.29 4.48 13.79
N ILE A 228 -3.05 3.77 12.70
CA ILE A 228 -3.45 2.36 12.55
C ILE A 228 -2.77 1.51 13.63
N LEU A 229 -1.46 1.69 13.83
CA LEU A 229 -0.74 0.98 14.89
C LEU A 229 -1.35 1.23 16.28
N ALA A 230 -1.59 2.49 16.63
CA ALA A 230 -2.18 2.83 17.93
C ALA A 230 -3.56 2.16 18.10
N CYS A 231 -4.42 2.25 17.09
CA CYS A 231 -5.74 1.62 17.13
C CYS A 231 -5.68 0.09 17.26
N VAL A 232 -4.76 -0.57 16.55
CA VAL A 232 -4.60 -2.03 16.64
C VAL A 232 -4.04 -2.47 17.99
N GLN A 233 -3.16 -1.68 18.60
CA GLN A 233 -2.61 -1.98 19.94
C GLN A 233 -3.70 -1.94 21.01
N ASP A 234 -4.65 -0.99 20.92
CA ASP A 234 -5.78 -0.89 21.84
C ASP A 234 -6.68 -2.14 21.78
N LEU A 235 -6.81 -2.80 20.62
CA LEU A 235 -7.57 -4.05 20.46
C LEU A 235 -6.90 -5.29 21.07
N GLY A 236 -5.60 -5.20 21.36
CA GLY A 236 -4.85 -6.28 22.00
C GLY A 236 -5.19 -6.45 23.48
N ASP A 237 -5.94 -5.51 24.06
CA ASP A 237 -6.39 -5.56 25.44
C ASP A 237 -7.62 -6.49 25.57
N PRO A 238 -7.52 -7.58 26.37
CA PRO A 238 -8.63 -8.52 26.58
C PRO A 238 -9.88 -7.87 27.19
N ASP A 239 -9.75 -6.71 27.86
CA ASP A 239 -10.86 -6.00 28.51
C ASP A 239 -11.59 -5.02 27.57
N THR A 240 -11.19 -4.92 26.31
CA THR A 240 -11.85 -4.03 25.33
C THR A 240 -13.31 -4.43 25.13
N SER A 241 -14.24 -3.48 25.16
CA SER A 241 -15.66 -3.75 24.92
C SER A 241 -15.96 -4.05 23.45
N ALA A 242 -17.05 -4.76 23.15
CA ALA A 242 -17.47 -5.02 21.76
C ALA A 242 -17.75 -3.73 20.97
N ALA A 243 -18.28 -2.70 21.63
CA ALA A 243 -18.55 -1.40 21.01
C ALA A 243 -17.26 -0.63 20.69
N ASP A 244 -16.26 -0.69 21.58
CA ASP A 244 -14.96 -0.07 21.34
C ASP A 244 -14.16 -0.80 20.26
N ARG A 245 -14.29 -2.13 20.19
CA ARG A 245 -13.78 -2.93 19.07
C ARG A 245 -14.35 -2.45 17.74
N ALA A 246 -15.68 -2.41 17.60
CA ALA A 246 -16.35 -1.97 16.36
C ALA A 246 -15.93 -0.55 15.93
N ARG A 247 -15.80 0.39 16.89
CA ARG A 247 -15.35 1.76 16.61
C ARG A 247 -13.90 1.79 16.11
N THR A 248 -13.04 0.99 16.71
CA THR A 248 -11.63 0.91 16.36
C THR A 248 -11.44 0.28 14.98
N ASP A 249 -12.24 -0.73 14.67
CA ASP A 249 -12.28 -1.39 13.36
C ASP A 249 -12.64 -0.39 12.26
N ALA A 250 -13.76 0.32 12.40
CA ALA A 250 -14.19 1.35 11.45
C ALA A 250 -13.10 2.41 11.23
N LYS A 251 -12.34 2.76 12.27
CA LYS A 251 -11.25 3.73 12.21
C LYS A 251 -10.01 3.17 11.49
N VAL A 252 -9.57 1.96 11.82
CA VAL A 252 -8.45 1.29 11.12
C VAL A 252 -8.79 1.13 9.65
N LEU A 253 -10.00 0.68 9.33
CA LEU A 253 -10.49 0.53 7.97
C LEU A 253 -10.52 1.86 7.22
N SER A 254 -11.08 2.91 7.81
CA SER A 254 -11.07 4.25 7.22
C SER A 254 -9.64 4.74 6.91
N LEU A 255 -8.68 4.44 7.77
CA LEU A 255 -7.28 4.80 7.56
C LEU A 255 -6.59 3.92 6.49
N CYS A 256 -6.96 2.65 6.38
CA CYS A 256 -6.44 1.69 5.41
C CYS A 256 -6.99 1.89 4.00
N VAL A 257 -8.27 2.25 3.88
CA VAL A 257 -8.96 2.33 2.59
C VAL A 257 -9.03 3.77 2.08
N SER A 258 -8.97 4.79 2.94
CA SER A 258 -8.97 6.18 2.45
C SER A 258 -7.68 6.53 1.72
N ARG A 259 -7.75 6.58 0.39
CA ARG A 259 -6.83 7.38 -0.43
C ARG A 259 -7.43 8.72 -0.85
N ALA A 260 -8.74 8.83 -1.09
CA ALA A 260 -9.30 10.11 -1.58
C ALA A 260 -10.84 10.23 -1.62
N TYR A 261 -11.66 9.40 -0.99
CA TYR A 261 -13.12 9.47 -1.21
C TYR A 261 -13.92 9.37 0.10
N PRO A 262 -14.15 10.52 0.78
CA PRO A 262 -14.90 10.57 2.04
C PRO A 262 -16.30 9.95 1.97
N GLY A 263 -16.96 9.96 0.81
CA GLY A 263 -18.30 9.38 0.62
C GLY A 263 -18.34 7.88 0.32
N GLU A 264 -17.20 7.26 -0.02
CA GLU A 264 -17.11 5.81 -0.27
C GLU A 264 -16.54 5.06 0.93
N CYS A 265 -15.99 5.77 1.91
CA CYS A 265 -15.42 5.18 3.11
C CYS A 265 -16.47 4.41 3.91
N ASP A 266 -17.65 4.99 4.11
CA ASP A 266 -18.73 4.34 4.85
C ASP A 266 -19.32 3.15 4.07
N ALA A 267 -19.38 3.23 2.74
CA ALA A 267 -19.82 2.11 1.90
C ALA A 267 -18.79 0.98 1.87
N GLN A 268 -17.49 1.29 1.90
CA GLN A 268 -16.41 0.32 1.96
C GLN A 268 -16.28 -0.29 3.35
N ILE A 269 -16.48 0.49 4.42
CA ILE A 269 -16.58 0.00 5.80
C ILE A 269 -17.80 -0.91 5.94
N ALA A 270 -18.98 -0.50 5.47
CA ALA A 270 -20.18 -1.34 5.52
C ALA A 270 -20.04 -2.64 4.72
N ARG A 271 -19.39 -2.59 3.54
CA ARG A 271 -19.03 -3.80 2.78
C ARG A 271 -18.04 -4.66 3.55
N PHE A 272 -17.02 -4.06 4.17
CA PHE A 272 -16.04 -4.79 4.97
C PHE A 272 -16.66 -5.42 6.22
N ASP A 273 -17.55 -4.73 6.93
CA ASP A 273 -18.28 -5.26 8.08
C ASP A 273 -19.22 -6.41 7.67
N ALA A 274 -19.76 -6.37 6.46
CA ALA A 274 -20.51 -7.50 5.90
C ALA A 274 -19.59 -8.69 5.52
N LEU A 275 -18.35 -8.40 5.11
CA LEU A 275 -17.35 -9.39 4.70
C LEU A 275 -16.65 -10.03 5.91
N PHE A 276 -16.41 -9.25 6.96
CA PHE A 276 -15.86 -9.65 8.26
C PHE A 276 -16.85 -9.25 9.34
N PRO A 277 -17.97 -9.98 9.48
CA PRO A 277 -18.90 -9.71 10.56
C PRO A 277 -18.12 -9.75 11.89
N PRO A 278 -18.42 -8.85 12.84
CA PRO A 278 -17.94 -9.02 14.20
C PRO A 278 -18.28 -10.46 14.60
N LEU A 279 -17.32 -11.18 15.18
CA LEU A 279 -17.57 -12.52 15.69
C LEU A 279 -18.83 -12.43 16.54
N SER A 280 -19.86 -13.19 16.18
CA SER A 280 -21.03 -13.32 17.03
C SER A 280 -20.51 -13.66 18.43
N ASP A 281 -21.09 -13.02 19.44
CA ASP A 281 -20.92 -13.43 20.83
C ASP A 281 -21.59 -14.81 21.00
N ASP A 282 -21.09 -15.86 20.33
CA ASP A 282 -21.46 -17.26 20.58
C ASP A 282 -20.69 -17.81 21.80
N LYS A 283 -20.53 -16.94 22.82
CA LYS A 283 -20.33 -17.34 24.21
C LYS A 283 -21.46 -16.83 25.10
N ALA A 284 -22.68 -16.84 24.57
CA ALA A 284 -23.90 -16.79 25.34
C ALA A 284 -24.80 -17.99 25.03
N ARG A 285 -24.28 -19.21 25.23
CA ARG A 285 -25.02 -20.44 25.61
C ARG A 285 -24.08 -21.56 25.98
#